data_AF-A0A962D5N9-F1
#
_entry.id   AF-A0A962D5N9-F1
#
_cell.length_a   1.000
_cell.length_b   1.000
_cell.length_c   1.000
_cell.angle_alpha   90.00
_cell.angle_beta   90.00
_cell.angle_gamma   90.00
#
_symmetry.space_group_name_H-M   'P 1'
#
loop_
_entity.id
_entity.type
_entity.pdbx_description
1 polymer ?
#
loop_
_entity_poly.entity_id
_entity_poly.type
_entity_poly.pdbx_seq_one_letter_code
_entity_poly.pdbx_strand_id
1 'polypeptide(L)'
;VHKGIDIFAPTGRPVVSATAGIVVFRGELKLGGQVVAVLGPKWRIHYYAHLSSFADKPWLVASGTPIGAVGSSGNAVGKSPHLHYTVLSLIPLPWLATRQTQGWRRMFYLDPGALFTEPA
;
A
#
# COMPACT_ATOMS: atom_id res chain seq x y z
N VAL A 1 11.11 -5.26 10.70
CA VAL A 1 10.52 -4.05 10.10
C VAL A 1 9.12 -4.37 9.62
N HIS A 2 8.12 -3.61 10.07
CA HIS A 2 6.76 -3.67 9.55
C HIS A 2 6.77 -3.01 8.16
N LYS A 3 6.40 -3.74 7.11
CA LYS A 3 6.54 -3.25 5.72
C LYS A 3 5.34 -2.43 5.25
N GLY A 4 4.27 -2.44 6.02
CA GLY A 4 2.99 -1.80 5.75
C GLY A 4 2.11 -1.96 6.97
N ILE A 5 0.82 -1.69 6.85
CA ILE A 5 -0.20 -1.94 7.88
C ILE A 5 -1.33 -2.77 7.29
N ASP A 6 -2.00 -3.54 8.14
CA ASP A 6 -3.20 -4.29 7.77
C ASP A 6 -4.44 -3.58 8.31
N ILE A 7 -5.38 -3.26 7.43
CA ILE A 7 -6.63 -2.55 7.74
C ILE A 7 -7.78 -3.52 7.51
N PHE A 8 -8.35 -4.04 8.59
CA PHE A 8 -9.45 -5.01 8.54
C PHE A 8 -10.77 -4.34 8.14
N ALA A 9 -11.47 -4.94 7.17
CA ALA A 9 -12.80 -4.53 6.74
C ALA A 9 -13.47 -5.70 5.99
N PRO A 10 -14.80 -5.74 5.90
CA PRO A 10 -15.50 -6.76 5.12
C PRO A 10 -15.05 -6.78 3.65
N THR A 11 -15.02 -7.97 3.05
CA THR A 11 -14.79 -8.13 1.61
C THR A 11 -15.75 -7.25 0.80
N GLY A 12 -15.26 -6.62 -0.25
CA GLY A 12 -16.05 -5.71 -1.09
C GLY A 12 -16.11 -4.27 -0.59
N ARG A 13 -15.63 -3.96 0.62
CA ARG A 13 -15.48 -2.57 1.08
C ARG A 13 -14.58 -1.80 0.09
N PRO A 14 -15.00 -0.63 -0.42
CA PRO A 14 -14.18 0.15 -1.35
C PRO A 14 -12.83 0.53 -0.76
N VAL A 15 -11.78 0.33 -1.55
CA VAL A 15 -10.42 0.83 -1.29
C VAL A 15 -10.19 2.03 -2.18
N VAL A 16 -9.77 3.14 -1.57
CA VAL A 16 -9.47 4.39 -2.24
C VAL A 16 -7.97 4.69 -2.20
N SER A 17 -7.49 5.44 -3.19
CA SER A 17 -6.12 5.94 -3.18
C SER A 17 -5.94 6.92 -2.02
N ALA A 18 -4.87 6.75 -1.26
CA ALA A 18 -4.53 7.61 -0.12
C ALA A 18 -3.84 8.91 -0.58
N THR A 19 -3.35 8.92 -1.82
CA THR A 19 -2.61 10.03 -2.40
C THR A 19 -3.06 10.31 -3.84
N ALA A 20 -2.77 11.51 -4.32
CA ALA A 20 -2.81 11.78 -5.75
C ALA A 20 -1.56 11.20 -6.42
N GLY A 21 -1.69 10.70 -7.64
CA GLY A 21 -0.54 10.10 -8.32
C GLY A 21 -0.90 9.31 -9.57
N ILE A 22 0.09 8.57 -10.06
CA ILE A 22 -0.02 7.75 -11.26
C ILE A 22 -0.11 6.28 -10.84
N VAL A 23 -1.08 5.53 -11.36
CA VAL A 23 -1.12 4.07 -11.17
C VAL A 23 0.00 3.45 -12.01
N VAL A 24 1.04 2.94 -11.35
CA VAL A 24 2.22 2.33 -11.99
C VAL A 24 2.14 0.81 -12.08
N PHE A 25 1.25 0.19 -11.32
CA PHE A 25 0.97 -1.24 -11.43
C PHE A 25 -0.48 -1.54 -11.05
N ARG A 26 -1.12 -2.42 -11.81
CA ARG A 26 -2.39 -3.05 -11.49
C ARG A 26 -2.35 -4.48 -12.00
N GLY A 27 -2.49 -5.46 -11.13
CA GLY A 27 -2.41 -6.87 -11.53
C GLY A 27 -2.30 -7.80 -10.33
N GLU A 28 -1.96 -9.05 -10.61
CA GLU A 28 -1.82 -10.08 -9.59
C GLU A 28 -0.35 -10.39 -9.29
N LEU A 29 0.00 -10.48 -8.01
CA LEU A 29 1.32 -10.87 -7.52
C LEU A 29 1.17 -12.07 -6.60
N LYS A 30 2.11 -13.03 -6.64
CA LYS A 30 2.04 -14.29 -5.88
C LYS A 30 1.74 -14.09 -4.38
N LEU A 31 2.38 -13.12 -3.73
CA LEU A 31 2.15 -12.84 -2.32
C LEU A 31 1.04 -11.81 -2.11
N GLY A 32 1.04 -10.73 -2.90
CA GLY A 32 0.10 -9.62 -2.74
C GLY A 32 -1.32 -9.91 -3.22
N GLY A 33 -1.54 -10.98 -3.97
CA GLY A 33 -2.81 -11.23 -4.64
C GLY A 33 -3.09 -10.14 -5.68
N GLN A 34 -4.33 -9.69 -5.75
CA GLN A 34 -4.69 -8.53 -6.56
C GLN A 34 -4.16 -7.25 -5.91
N VAL A 35 -3.42 -6.47 -6.69
CA VAL A 35 -2.62 -5.35 -6.21
C VAL A 35 -2.80 -4.13 -7.11
N VAL A 36 -2.82 -2.96 -6.48
CA VAL A 36 -2.62 -1.67 -7.15
C VAL A 36 -1.42 -0.97 -6.51
N ALA A 37 -0.56 -0.37 -7.33
CA ALA A 37 0.53 0.48 -6.87
C ALA A 37 0.42 1.86 -7.51
N VAL A 38 0.45 2.90 -6.68
CA VAL A 38 0.36 4.31 -7.09
C VAL A 38 1.67 5.00 -6.77
N LEU A 39 2.31 5.61 -7.77
CA LEU A 39 3.43 6.52 -7.56
C LEU A 39 2.86 7.90 -7.21
N GLY A 40 3.03 8.30 -5.95
CA GLY A 40 2.63 9.59 -5.42
C GLY A 40 3.80 10.57 -5.25
N PRO A 41 3.58 11.68 -4.52
CA PRO A 41 4.59 12.69 -4.24
C PRO A 41 5.81 12.12 -3.51
N LYS A 42 6.93 12.86 -3.56
CA LYS A 42 8.21 12.49 -2.91
C LYS A 42 8.76 11.13 -3.36
N TRP A 43 8.42 10.68 -4.57
CA TRP A 43 8.84 9.39 -5.14
C TRP A 43 8.46 8.19 -4.27
N ARG A 44 7.23 8.22 -3.73
CA ARG A 44 6.72 7.15 -2.87
C ARG A 44 5.70 6.31 -3.61
N ILE A 45 5.87 5.00 -3.55
CA ILE A 45 4.90 4.03 -4.02
C ILE A 45 3.95 3.71 -2.87
N HIS A 46 2.67 3.93 -3.11
CA HIS A 46 1.56 3.52 -2.27
C HIS A 46 1.02 2.20 -2.82
N TYR A 47 1.20 1.13 -2.06
CA TYR A 47 0.93 -0.24 -2.48
C TYR A 47 -0.26 -0.80 -1.71
N TYR A 48 -1.25 -1.29 -2.45
CA TYR A 48 -2.53 -1.81 -1.96
C TYR A 48 -2.65 -3.26 -2.37
N ALA A 49 -2.73 -4.19 -1.41
CA ALA A 49 -2.76 -5.63 -1.68
C ALA A 49 -3.98 -6.34 -1.08
N HIS A 50 -4.11 -7.61 -1.45
CA HIS A 50 -5.18 -8.54 -1.07
C HIS A 50 -6.55 -8.12 -1.58
N LEU A 51 -6.62 -7.36 -2.66
CA LEU A 51 -7.88 -6.86 -3.20
C LEU A 51 -8.77 -8.02 -3.70
N SER A 52 -10.08 -7.84 -3.65
CA SER A 52 -11.06 -8.76 -4.27
C SER A 52 -11.39 -8.39 -5.70
N SER A 53 -11.30 -7.09 -6.02
CA SER A 53 -11.55 -6.53 -7.34
C SER A 53 -10.77 -5.24 -7.53
N PHE A 54 -10.64 -4.85 -8.79
CA PHE A 54 -10.11 -3.56 -9.20
C PHE A 54 -11.27 -2.63 -9.56
N ALA A 55 -11.13 -1.34 -9.27
CA ALA A 55 -11.99 -0.33 -9.88
C ALA A 55 -11.69 -0.21 -11.37
N ASP A 56 -12.55 0.48 -12.13
CA ASP A 56 -12.22 0.90 -13.50
C ASP A 56 -10.95 1.75 -13.51
N LYS A 57 -10.22 1.78 -14.62
CA LYS A 57 -8.86 2.33 -14.70
C LYS A 57 -8.85 3.87 -14.71
N PRO A 58 -8.39 4.54 -13.65
CA PRO A 58 -7.73 5.83 -13.81
C PRO A 58 -6.22 5.63 -13.82
N TRP A 59 -5.56 6.06 -14.89
CA TRP A 59 -4.10 6.17 -14.98
C TRP A 59 -3.57 7.25 -14.02
N LEU A 60 -4.38 8.30 -13.76
CA LEU A 60 -4.16 9.30 -12.70
C LEU A 60 -5.25 9.24 -11.65
N VAL A 61 -4.87 9.12 -10.39
CA VAL A 61 -5.77 9.13 -9.24
C VAL A 61 -5.60 10.40 -8.43
N ALA A 62 -6.69 10.88 -7.84
CA ALA A 62 -6.65 11.82 -6.72
C ALA A 62 -6.70 11.03 -5.39
N SER A 63 -6.42 11.71 -4.27
CA SER A 63 -6.75 11.15 -2.96
C SER A 63 -8.28 10.92 -2.88
N GLY A 64 -8.69 9.78 -2.38
CA GLY A 64 -10.10 9.36 -2.33
C GLY A 64 -10.62 8.69 -3.60
N THR A 65 -9.87 8.66 -4.71
CA THR A 65 -10.31 7.94 -5.92
C THR A 65 -10.38 6.42 -5.66
N PRO A 66 -11.50 5.74 -5.95
CA PRO A 66 -11.60 4.30 -5.83
C PRO A 66 -10.59 3.57 -6.73
N ILE A 67 -9.91 2.57 -6.17
CA ILE A 67 -8.90 1.76 -6.88
C ILE A 67 -9.18 0.26 -6.84
N GLY A 68 -10.06 -0.19 -5.93
CA GLY A 68 -10.45 -1.58 -5.80
C GLY A 68 -11.34 -1.81 -4.61
N ALA A 69 -11.41 -3.05 -4.15
CA ALA A 69 -12.15 -3.43 -2.96
C ALA A 69 -11.36 -4.40 -2.08
N VAL A 70 -11.61 -4.35 -0.77
CA VAL A 70 -10.98 -5.22 0.23
C VAL A 70 -11.31 -6.67 -0.07
N GLY A 71 -10.32 -7.56 0.09
CA GLY A 71 -10.49 -8.99 -0.09
C GLY A 71 -9.53 -9.80 0.76
N SER A 72 -9.17 -10.98 0.23
CA SER A 72 -8.26 -11.93 0.86
C SER A 72 -7.45 -12.71 -0.19
N SER A 73 -7.09 -12.08 -1.31
CA SER A 73 -6.31 -12.72 -2.39
C SER A 73 -4.82 -12.85 -2.04
N GLY A 74 -4.08 -13.70 -2.77
CA GLY A 74 -2.65 -13.94 -2.53
C GLY A 74 -2.40 -14.74 -1.25
N ASN A 75 -1.43 -14.35 -0.43
CA ASN A 75 -1.13 -15.06 0.83
C ASN A 75 -2.09 -14.71 1.98
N ALA A 76 -3.14 -13.92 1.71
CA ALA A 76 -4.23 -13.63 2.64
C ALA A 76 -5.39 -14.64 2.55
N VAL A 77 -5.34 -15.59 1.61
CA VAL A 77 -6.37 -16.63 1.47
C VAL A 77 -6.51 -17.41 2.78
N GLY A 78 -7.76 -17.60 3.23
CA GLY A 78 -8.09 -18.27 4.48
C GLY A 78 -7.96 -17.41 5.75
N LYS A 79 -7.52 -16.14 5.64
CA LYS A 79 -7.46 -15.18 6.75
C LYS A 79 -8.66 -14.22 6.70
N SER A 80 -8.88 -13.49 7.79
CA SER A 80 -9.87 -12.41 7.83
C SER A 80 -9.59 -11.37 6.73
N PRO A 81 -10.61 -10.91 5.97
CA PRO A 81 -10.40 -9.92 4.91
C PRO A 81 -9.79 -8.62 5.44
N HIS A 82 -8.80 -8.11 4.70
CA HIS A 82 -8.07 -6.90 5.06
C HIS A 82 -7.40 -6.28 3.82
N LEU A 83 -7.11 -4.99 3.91
CA LEU A 83 -6.20 -4.30 3.02
C LEU A 83 -4.79 -4.34 3.63
N HIS A 84 -3.82 -4.88 2.90
CA HIS A 84 -2.41 -4.66 3.22
C HIS A 84 -1.93 -3.41 2.49
N TYR A 85 -1.54 -2.38 3.25
CA TYR A 85 -1.15 -1.08 2.73
C TYR A 85 0.29 -0.73 3.08
N THR A 86 1.11 -0.44 2.07
CA THR A 86 2.54 -0.13 2.21
C THR A 86 2.87 1.22 1.59
N VAL A 87 3.77 1.98 2.24
CA VAL A 87 4.41 3.15 1.64
C VAL A 87 5.89 2.87 1.45
N LEU A 88 6.33 2.80 0.20
CA LEU A 88 7.71 2.54 -0.18
C LEU A 88 8.33 3.81 -0.78
N SER A 89 9.42 4.31 -0.20
CA SER A 89 10.25 5.35 -0.80
C SER A 89 11.19 4.73 -1.84
N LEU A 90 11.18 5.25 -3.07
CA LEU A 90 12.15 4.84 -4.10
C LEU A 90 13.54 5.43 -3.84
N ILE A 91 13.58 6.64 -3.27
CA ILE A 91 14.81 7.26 -2.80
C ILE A 91 15.05 6.80 -1.36
N PRO A 92 16.18 6.16 -1.03
CA PRO A 92 16.46 5.73 0.33
C PRO A 92 16.53 6.95 1.25
N LEU A 93 16.07 6.79 2.49
CA LEU A 93 16.22 7.76 3.58
C LEU A 93 17.21 7.19 4.62
N PRO A 94 18.54 7.37 4.44
CA PRO A 94 19.56 6.67 5.23
C PRO A 94 19.43 6.87 6.74
N TRP A 95 18.96 8.04 7.17
CA TRP A 95 18.78 8.39 8.58
C TRP A 95 17.68 7.58 9.28
N LEU A 96 16.81 6.87 8.55
CA LEU A 96 15.82 5.97 9.14
C LEU A 96 16.37 4.57 9.42
N ALA A 97 17.57 4.24 8.93
CA ALA A 97 18.19 2.94 9.18
C ALA A 97 18.50 2.73 10.67
N THR A 98 18.27 1.52 11.16
CA THR A 98 18.62 1.12 12.54
C THR A 98 19.49 -0.12 12.54
N ARG A 99 20.20 -0.36 13.66
CA ARG A 99 21.04 -1.56 13.85
C ARG A 99 20.26 -2.86 14.14
N GLN A 100 18.94 -2.80 14.28
CA GLN A 100 18.10 -3.99 14.46
C GLN A 100 18.12 -4.89 13.20
N THR A 101 17.74 -6.16 13.35
CA THR A 101 17.60 -7.10 12.23
C THR A 101 16.65 -6.55 11.16
N GLN A 102 17.13 -6.48 9.91
CA GLN A 102 16.46 -5.82 8.78
C GLN A 102 16.19 -4.31 8.96
N GLY A 103 16.79 -3.65 9.95
CA GLY A 103 16.58 -2.23 10.25
C GLY A 103 16.95 -1.28 9.12
N TRP A 104 17.87 -1.67 8.24
CA TRP A 104 18.19 -0.94 7.01
C TRP A 104 16.99 -0.79 6.06
N ARG A 105 16.00 -1.70 6.12
CA ARG A 105 14.80 -1.62 5.27
C ARG A 105 13.93 -0.41 5.57
N ARG A 106 14.07 0.21 6.75
CA ARG A 106 13.36 1.45 7.11
C ARG A 106 13.73 2.64 6.23
N MET A 107 14.87 2.58 5.52
CA MET A 107 15.22 3.57 4.49
C MET A 107 14.21 3.60 3.34
N PHE A 108 13.50 2.49 3.10
CA PHE A 108 12.58 2.30 1.99
C PHE A 108 11.14 2.13 2.45
N TYR A 109 10.89 1.30 3.48
CA TYR A 109 9.55 1.05 3.99
C TYR A 109 9.21 2.04 5.10
N LEU A 110 8.35 3.00 4.78
CA LEU A 110 7.91 4.02 5.71
C LEU A 110 6.70 3.53 6.48
N ASP A 111 6.59 3.94 7.75
CA ASP A 111 5.43 3.65 8.57
C ASP A 111 4.23 4.48 8.10
N PRO A 112 3.17 3.85 7.53
CA PRO A 112 2.01 4.57 7.06
C PRO A 112 1.22 5.25 8.18
N GLY A 113 1.23 4.69 9.40
CA GLY A 113 0.53 5.27 10.54
C GLY A 113 1.13 6.63 10.89
N ALA A 114 2.45 6.65 11.09
CA ALA A 114 3.18 7.89 11.38
C ALA A 114 3.03 8.95 10.27
N LEU A 115 2.97 8.54 9.01
CA LEU A 115 2.82 9.47 7.88
C LEU A 115 1.47 10.20 7.83
N PHE A 116 0.43 9.65 8.45
CA PHE A 116 -0.93 10.21 8.39
C PHE A 116 -1.41 10.80 9.71
N THR A 117 -0.68 10.60 10.81
CA THR A 117 -1.04 11.14 12.14
C THR A 117 -0.19 12.33 12.57
N GLU A 118 0.98 12.55 11.97
CA GLU A 118 1.83 13.70 12.30
C GLU A 118 1.27 14.98 11.63
N PRO A 119 1.05 16.08 12.37
CA PRO A 119 0.70 17.36 11.77
C PRO A 119 1.85 17.83 10.87
N ALA A 120 1.51 18.37 9.71
CA ALA A 120 2.45 18.88 8.71
C ALA A 120 3.25 20.09 9.20
#